data_AF-A0AAU2JE72-F1
#
_entry.id   AF-A0AAU2JE72-F1
#
_cell.length_a   1.000
_cell.length_b   1.000
_cell.length_c   1.000
_cell.angle_alpha   90.00
_cell.angle_beta   90.00
_cell.angle_gamma   90.00
#
_symmetry.space_group_name_H-M   'P 1'
#
loop_
_entity.id
_entity.type
_entity.pdbx_description
1 polymer ?
#
loop_
_entity_poly.entity_id
_entity_poly.type
_entity_poly.pdbx_seq_one_letter_code
_entity_poly.pdbx_strand_id
1 'polypeptide(L)'
;MTSLRCEATRWALDDDDDFYPGWVEVRLTDAHGWEWVFFDKPPIFGGGDVLSAKATYPIAVTIDCVILSRTSGPDGSEVITISTGGRPEATEGDRREFDVRPDQLVEP
;
A
#
# COMPACT_ATOMS: atom_id res chain seq x y z
N MET A 1 -8.25 10.09 -8.82
CA MET A 1 -7.29 9.28 -8.04
C MET A 1 -8.07 8.66 -6.91
N THR A 2 -7.79 7.42 -6.56
CA THR A 2 -8.42 6.68 -5.46
C THR A 2 -7.32 6.23 -4.51
N SER A 3 -7.69 5.65 -3.37
CA SER A 3 -6.72 5.18 -2.38
C SER A 3 -6.90 3.69 -2.14
N LEU A 4 -5.82 2.95 -2.19
CA LEU A 4 -5.76 1.52 -1.91
C LEU A 4 -5.57 1.30 -0.41
N ARG A 5 -6.40 0.46 0.20
CA ARG A 5 -6.25 0.02 1.60
C ARG A 5 -5.11 -0.97 1.73
N CYS A 6 -4.20 -0.68 2.65
CA CYS A 6 -3.06 -1.50 3.01
C CYS A 6 -2.90 -1.54 4.53
N GLU A 7 -1.95 -2.35 5.00
CA GLU A 7 -1.60 -2.43 6.41
C GLU A 7 -0.12 -2.10 6.61
N ALA A 8 0.17 -1.05 7.36
CA ALA A 8 1.50 -0.86 7.91
C ALA A 8 1.73 -1.94 8.98
N THR A 9 2.82 -2.68 8.88
CA THR A 9 3.07 -3.86 9.74
C THR A 9 4.23 -3.64 10.70
N ARG A 10 5.17 -2.76 10.38
CA ARG A 10 6.23 -2.34 11.30
C ARG A 10 6.88 -1.03 10.87
N TRP A 11 7.36 -0.29 11.86
CA TRP A 11 8.40 0.72 11.65
C TRP A 11 9.73 0.02 11.38
N ALA A 12 10.48 0.50 10.40
CA ALA A 12 11.71 -0.11 9.95
C ALA A 12 12.83 0.93 9.84
N LEU A 13 13.86 0.70 10.65
CA LEU A 13 15.09 1.52 10.81
C LEU A 13 14.91 2.81 11.64
N ASP A 14 15.81 2.95 12.61
CA ASP A 14 15.97 4.04 13.59
C ASP A 14 17.46 4.46 13.74
N ASP A 15 18.37 3.99 12.86
CA ASP A 15 19.82 3.99 13.15
C ASP A 15 20.67 5.02 12.37
N ASP A 16 20.06 6.08 11.84
CA ASP A 16 20.81 7.29 11.49
C ASP A 16 19.91 8.51 11.77
N ASP A 17 20.26 9.27 12.81
CA ASP A 17 19.61 10.52 13.24
C ASP A 17 19.49 11.56 12.09
N ASP A 18 20.27 11.38 11.02
CA ASP A 18 20.27 12.22 9.82
C ASP A 18 19.15 11.91 8.80
N PHE A 19 18.37 10.82 8.97
CA PHE A 19 17.34 10.39 8.01
C PHE A 19 15.90 10.43 8.53
N TYR A 20 15.59 11.35 9.45
CA TYR A 20 14.21 11.60 9.89
C TYR A 20 13.31 12.01 8.70
N PRO A 21 12.11 11.42 8.54
CA PRO A 21 11.49 10.36 9.34
C PRO A 21 12.01 8.96 8.94
N GLY A 22 11.92 7.96 9.83
CA GLY A 22 12.25 6.55 9.50
C GLY A 22 11.39 5.97 8.37
N TRP A 23 11.57 4.68 8.07
CA TRP A 23 10.80 3.99 7.02
C TRP A 23 9.73 3.09 7.64
N VAL A 24 8.71 2.74 6.88
CA VAL A 24 7.64 1.85 7.30
C VAL A 24 7.47 0.72 6.29
N GLU A 25 7.26 -0.49 6.79
CA GLU A 25 6.84 -1.63 5.98
C GLU A 25 5.31 -1.65 5.89
N VAL A 26 4.79 -1.61 4.66
CA VAL A 26 3.36 -1.67 4.36
C VAL A 26 3.09 -2.89 3.49
N ARG A 27 1.99 -3.59 3.77
CA ARG A 27 1.61 -4.81 3.06
C ARG A 27 0.26 -4.67 2.38
N LEU A 28 0.15 -5.33 1.24
CA LEU A 28 -1.07 -5.52 0.47
C LEU A 28 -1.22 -7.01 0.16
N THR A 29 -2.36 -7.59 0.50
CA THR A 29 -2.77 -8.87 -0.11
C THR A 29 -3.66 -8.58 -1.31
N ASP A 30 -3.24 -8.99 -2.49
CA ASP A 30 -3.96 -8.69 -3.74
C ASP A 30 -5.19 -9.60 -3.95
N ALA A 31 -5.89 -9.43 -5.08
CA ALA A 31 -7.09 -10.20 -5.41
C ALA A 31 -6.80 -11.70 -5.60
N HIS A 32 -5.57 -12.07 -5.92
CA HIS A 32 -5.13 -13.45 -6.15
C HIS A 32 -4.50 -14.07 -4.88
N GLY A 33 -4.42 -13.32 -3.79
CA GLY A 33 -3.86 -13.77 -2.51
C GLY A 33 -2.34 -13.60 -2.40
N TRP A 34 -1.69 -12.90 -3.34
CA TRP A 34 -0.26 -12.57 -3.22
C TRP A 34 -0.05 -11.43 -2.24
N GLU A 35 0.94 -11.57 -1.36
CA GLU A 35 1.37 -10.50 -0.47
C GLU A 35 2.45 -9.66 -1.16
N TRP A 36 2.21 -8.35 -1.22
CA TRP A 36 3.14 -7.35 -1.72
C TRP A 36 3.62 -6.50 -0.57
N VAL A 37 4.92 -6.26 -0.52
CA VAL A 37 5.57 -5.43 0.51
C VAL A 37 6.03 -4.13 -0.12
N PHE A 38 5.67 -3.03 0.51
CA PHE A 38 6.10 -1.68 0.20
C PHE A 38 6.96 -1.17 1.35
N PHE A 39 8.00 -0.43 1.01
CA PHE A 39 8.90 0.19 1.97
C PHE A 39 9.08 1.65 1.57
N ASP A 40 8.54 2.60 2.35
CA ASP A 40 8.72 4.04 2.07
C ASP A 40 8.63 4.88 3.36
N LYS A 41 8.77 6.20 3.22
CA LYS A 41 8.61 7.16 4.30
C LYS A 41 7.13 7.30 4.70
N PRO A 42 6.81 7.51 5.99
CA PRO A 42 5.45 7.67 6.48
C PRO A 42 4.53 8.63 5.70
N PRO A 43 5.00 9.82 5.24
CA PRO A 43 4.14 10.76 4.52
C PRO A 43 3.65 10.27 3.14
N ILE A 44 4.23 9.19 2.61
CA ILE A 44 3.76 8.56 1.37
C ILE A 44 2.45 7.78 1.60
N PHE A 45 2.17 7.39 2.84
CA PHE A 45 0.99 6.62 3.20
C PHE A 45 -0.07 7.52 3.83
N GLY A 46 -1.33 7.33 3.42
CA GLY A 46 -2.47 7.98 4.07
C GLY A 46 -2.54 7.55 5.53
N GLY A 47 -2.72 8.53 6.44
CA GLY A 47 -2.58 8.30 7.88
C GLY A 47 -1.15 8.39 8.40
N GLY A 48 -0.21 8.94 7.62
CA GLY A 48 1.21 9.04 7.98
C GLY A 48 1.51 9.62 9.37
N ASP A 49 0.65 10.48 9.92
CA ASP A 49 0.82 11.09 11.25
C ASP A 49 0.74 10.09 12.42
N VAL A 50 0.07 8.93 12.23
CA VAL A 50 0.00 7.88 13.26
C VAL A 50 1.16 6.89 13.17
N LEU A 51 1.93 6.91 12.08
CA LEU A 51 3.05 6.01 11.87
C LEU A 51 4.29 6.55 12.58
N SER A 52 4.78 5.79 13.56
CA SER A 52 5.99 6.13 14.30
C SER A 52 6.62 4.89 14.91
N ALA A 53 7.89 4.99 15.31
CA ALA A 53 8.59 3.95 16.05
C ALA A 53 7.89 3.53 17.37
N LYS A 54 7.02 4.38 17.93
CA LYS A 54 6.31 4.14 19.19
C LYS A 54 4.88 3.63 18.98
N ALA A 55 4.40 3.56 17.74
CA ALA A 55 3.05 3.12 17.44
C ALA A 55 2.89 1.60 17.61
N THR A 56 1.67 1.14 17.84
CA THR A 56 1.34 -0.30 17.86
C THR A 56 0.84 -0.71 16.48
N TYR A 57 1.50 -1.71 15.90
CA TYR A 57 1.20 -2.25 14.58
C TYR A 57 0.39 -3.57 14.69
N PRO A 58 -0.41 -3.97 13.67
CA PRO A 58 -0.58 -3.29 12.38
C PRO A 58 -1.48 -2.04 12.44
N ILE A 59 -1.25 -1.11 11.51
CA ILE A 59 -2.02 0.13 11.37
C ILE A 59 -2.60 0.17 9.95
N ALA A 60 -3.91 0.38 9.83
CA ALA A 60 -4.55 0.58 8.54
C ALA A 60 -4.07 1.90 7.93
N VAL A 61 -3.59 1.83 6.70
CA VAL A 61 -3.09 2.97 5.92
C VAL A 61 -3.63 2.92 4.50
N THR A 62 -3.39 3.98 3.73
CA THR A 62 -3.69 3.95 2.31
C THR A 62 -2.49 4.29 1.44
N ILE A 63 -2.52 3.83 0.19
CA ILE A 63 -1.58 4.21 -0.87
C ILE A 63 -2.39 4.85 -1.99
N ASP A 64 -1.99 6.03 -2.47
CA ASP A 64 -2.63 6.65 -3.62
C ASP A 64 -2.39 5.83 -4.89
N CYS A 65 -3.45 5.62 -5.66
CA CYS A 65 -3.38 4.84 -6.89
C CYS A 65 -4.35 5.35 -7.96
N VAL A 66 -4.13 4.86 -9.17
CA VAL A 66 -5.02 5.06 -10.32
C VAL A 66 -5.56 3.72 -10.78
N ILE A 67 -6.83 3.68 -11.15
CA ILE A 67 -7.43 2.50 -11.76
C ILE A 67 -7.02 2.48 -13.24
N LEU A 68 -6.44 1.37 -13.68
CA LEU A 68 -6.07 1.12 -15.07
C LEU A 68 -7.18 0.38 -15.81
N SER A 69 -7.78 -0.64 -15.18
CA SER A 69 -8.85 -1.44 -15.77
C SER A 69 -9.77 -2.04 -14.71
N ARG A 70 -10.95 -2.48 -15.14
CA ARG A 70 -11.91 -3.25 -14.34
C ARG A 70 -12.36 -4.44 -15.16
N THR A 71 -12.26 -5.63 -14.59
CA THR A 71 -12.66 -6.88 -15.24
C THR A 71 -13.62 -7.64 -14.34
N SER A 72 -14.74 -8.08 -14.89
CA SER A 72 -15.68 -8.95 -14.18
C SER A 72 -15.46 -10.40 -14.58
N GLY A 73 -15.31 -11.26 -13.58
CA GLY A 73 -15.30 -12.70 -13.73
C GLY A 73 -16.69 -13.27 -14.01
N PRO A 74 -16.79 -14.49 -14.55
CA PRO A 74 -18.05 -15.16 -14.84
C PRO A 74 -18.89 -15.49 -13.59
N ASP A 75 -18.29 -15.46 -12.42
CA ASP A 75 -18.91 -15.63 -11.10
C ASP A 75 -19.39 -14.31 -10.47
N GLY A 76 -19.25 -13.19 -11.18
CA GLY A 76 -19.56 -11.86 -10.67
C GLY A 76 -18.48 -11.25 -9.78
N SER A 77 -17.33 -11.92 -9.60
CA SER A 77 -16.16 -11.30 -8.97
C SER A 77 -15.65 -10.14 -9.84
N GLU A 78 -15.26 -9.03 -9.21
CA GLU A 78 -14.61 -7.92 -9.92
C GLU A 78 -13.15 -7.87 -9.50
N VAL A 79 -12.26 -7.80 -10.49
CA VAL A 79 -10.83 -7.54 -10.33
C VAL A 79 -10.54 -6.18 -10.97
N ILE A 80 -9.90 -5.32 -10.19
CA ILE A 80 -9.51 -3.98 -10.61
C ILE A 80 -8.00 -3.93 -10.68
N THR A 81 -7.44 -3.70 -11.87
CA THR A 81 -6.00 -3.45 -12.00
C THR A 81 -5.75 -1.98 -11.67
N ILE A 82 -4.91 -1.74 -10.66
CA ILE A 82 -4.48 -0.40 -10.25
C ILE A 82 -3.00 -0.21 -10.51
N SER A 83 -2.57 1.05 -10.54
CA SER A 83 -1.16 1.43 -10.45
C SER A 83 -0.91 2.37 -9.29
N THR A 84 0.11 2.08 -8.48
CA THR A 84 0.65 3.01 -7.46
C THR A 84 1.53 4.10 -8.08
N GLY A 85 1.64 4.13 -9.41
CA GLY A 85 2.45 5.11 -10.12
C GLY A 85 3.94 4.87 -9.88
N GLY A 86 4.65 5.87 -9.37
CA GLY A 86 6.10 5.79 -9.15
C GLY A 86 6.52 5.60 -7.70
N ARG A 87 5.62 5.80 -6.72
CA ARG A 87 5.90 5.66 -5.28
C ARG A 87 4.61 5.38 -4.50
N PRO A 88 4.62 4.46 -3.52
CA PRO A 88 5.70 3.53 -3.21
C PRO A 88 5.76 2.38 -4.22
N GLU A 89 6.95 1.85 -4.45
CA GLU A 89 7.17 0.65 -5.27
C GLU A 89 7.16 -0.59 -4.38
N ALA A 90 6.68 -1.72 -4.90
CA ALA A 90 6.87 -2.98 -4.21
C ALA A 90 8.36 -3.34 -4.17
N THR A 91 8.84 -3.85 -3.04
CA THR A 91 10.25 -4.22 -2.86
C THR A 91 10.69 -5.37 -3.78
N GLU A 92 9.73 -6.13 -4.32
CA GLU A 92 9.99 -7.21 -5.26
C GLU A 92 9.66 -6.77 -6.71
N GLY A 93 10.70 -6.71 -7.54
CA GLY A 93 10.57 -6.67 -9.01
C GLY A 93 10.10 -5.34 -9.61
N ASP A 94 10.31 -4.20 -8.94
CA ASP A 94 9.90 -2.85 -9.39
C ASP A 94 8.41 -2.79 -9.82
N ARG A 95 7.59 -3.65 -9.21
CA ARG A 95 6.18 -3.80 -9.58
C ARG A 95 5.37 -2.63 -9.05
N ARG A 96 4.56 -2.05 -9.94
CA ARG A 96 3.71 -0.89 -9.67
C ARG A 96 2.24 -1.13 -9.99
N GLU A 97 1.91 -2.29 -10.56
CA GLU A 97 0.57 -2.66 -10.98
C GLU A 97 0.07 -3.89 -10.22
N PHE A 98 -1.13 -3.78 -9.67
CA PHE A 98 -1.69 -4.80 -8.78
C PHE A 98 -3.16 -5.02 -9.12
N ASP A 99 -3.59 -6.27 -9.02
CA ASP A 99 -4.98 -6.65 -9.17
C ASP A 99 -5.63 -6.69 -7.80
N VAL A 100 -6.65 -5.87 -7.57
CA VAL A 100 -7.29 -5.74 -6.26
C VAL A 100 -8.79 -5.92 -6.37
N ARG A 101 -9.43 -6.25 -5.24
CA ARG A 101 -10.89 -6.30 -5.13
C ARG A 101 -11.46 -4.90 -4.89
N PRO A 102 -12.72 -4.63 -5.29
CA PRO A 102 -13.35 -3.33 -5.09
C PRO A 102 -13.37 -2.86 -3.62
N ASP A 103 -13.53 -3.79 -2.67
CA ASP A 103 -13.59 -3.48 -1.23
C ASP A 103 -12.24 -3.04 -0.63
N GLN A 104 -11.15 -3.21 -1.38
CA GLN A 104 -9.82 -2.72 -1.04
C GLN A 104 -9.61 -1.27 -1.46
N LEU A 105 -10.49 -0.69 -2.28
CA LEU A 105 -10.41 0.72 -2.67
C LEU A 105 -11.26 1.60 -1.76
N VAL A 106 -10.75 2.78 -1.45
CA VAL A 106 -11.49 3.87 -0.81
C VAL A 106 -11.89 4.85 -1.91
N GLU A 107 -13.18 4.92 -2.19
CA GLU A 107 -13.72 5.95 -3.07
C GLU A 107 -13.52 7.34 -2.42
N PRO A 108 -13.18 8.38 -3.21
CA PRO A 108 -13.05 9.75 -2.70
C PRO A 108 -14.39 10.34 -2.21
#